data_AF-A0AAV4Z743-F1
#
_entry.id   AF-A0AAV4Z743-F1
#
_cell.length_a   1.000
_cell.length_b   1.000
_cell.length_c   1.000
_cell.angle_alpha   90.00
_cell.angle_beta   90.00
_cell.angle_gamma   90.00
#
_symmetry.space_group_name_H-M   'P 1'
#
loop_
_entity.id
_entity.type
_entity.pdbx_description
1 polymer ?
#
loop_
_entity_poly.entity_id
_entity_poly.type
_entity_poly.pdbx_seq_one_letter_code
_entity_poly.pdbx_strand_id
1 'polypeptide(L)'
;MTAVAFDTLKFARSLREKAKLSAEQAEGLADAFTELFQGDIATKSDIGSVKGDIEALRLSTRADIEALKMSTRSDLREAEARLEAKIEATKADIIKWMFGTIGFQTLIILGAVIALARIIR
;
A
#
# COMPACT_ATOMS: atom_id res chain seq x y z
N MET A 1 19.74 28.34 -8.00
CA MET A 1 20.91 27.57 -8.49
C MET A 1 22.16 28.09 -7.81
N THR A 2 22.69 27.39 -6.81
CA THR A 2 24.09 27.60 -6.41
C THR A 2 24.92 26.59 -7.19
N ALA A 3 25.08 26.86 -8.49
CA ALA A 3 26.15 26.26 -9.27
C ALA A 3 27.47 26.64 -8.60
N VAL A 4 28.42 25.71 -8.53
CA VAL A 4 29.76 26.02 -8.05
C VAL A 4 30.30 27.12 -8.95
N ALA A 5 30.62 28.29 -8.39
CA ALA A 5 31.22 29.38 -9.16
C ALA A 5 32.60 28.92 -9.66
N PHE A 6 32.68 28.52 -10.93
CA PHE A 6 33.92 28.16 -11.58
C PHE A 6 34.62 29.45 -12.03
N ASP A 7 35.76 29.75 -11.40
CA ASP A 7 36.58 30.92 -11.74
C ASP A 7 37.50 30.56 -12.91
N THR A 8 36.99 30.75 -14.13
CA THR A 8 37.67 30.46 -15.40
C THR A 8 39.04 31.15 -15.49
N LEU A 9 39.14 32.41 -15.02
CA LEU A 9 40.38 33.18 -15.06
C LEU A 9 41.44 32.62 -14.10
N LYS A 10 41.05 32.29 -12.86
CA LYS A 10 41.95 31.67 -11.89
C LYS A 10 42.39 30.28 -12.32
N PHE A 11 41.53 29.54 -13.01
CA PHE A 11 41.86 28.24 -13.59
C PHE A 11 42.88 28.37 -14.74
N ALA A 12 42.63 29.26 -15.72
CA ALA A 12 43.57 29.53 -16.81
C ALA A 12 44.94 30.02 -16.30
N ARG A 13 44.96 30.92 -15.31
CA ARG A 13 46.21 31.35 -14.65
C ARG A 13 46.95 30.18 -14.00
N SER A 14 46.22 29.29 -13.30
CA SER A 14 46.83 28.11 -12.69
C SER A 14 47.41 27.14 -13.72
N LEU A 15 46.74 26.93 -14.85
CA LEU A 15 47.24 26.10 -15.96
C LEU A 15 48.53 26.67 -16.55
N ARG A 16 48.60 27.98 -16.76
CA ARG A 16 49.82 28.64 -17.24
C ARG A 16 50.96 28.59 -16.23
N GLU A 17 50.68 28.92 -14.97
CA GLU A 17 51.73 29.08 -13.95
C GLU A 17 52.24 27.75 -13.41
N LYS A 18 51.34 26.78 -13.18
CA LYS A 18 51.67 25.49 -12.55
C LYS A 18 51.89 24.38 -13.55
N ALA A 19 51.07 24.31 -14.60
CA ALA A 19 51.18 23.29 -15.64
C ALA A 19 52.01 23.74 -16.85
N LYS A 20 52.47 25.01 -16.87
CA LYS A 20 53.34 25.57 -17.92
C LYS A 20 52.74 25.50 -19.33
N LEU A 21 51.41 25.50 -19.43
CA LEU A 21 50.68 25.56 -20.69
C LEU A 21 50.81 26.95 -21.33
N SER A 22 50.69 27.03 -22.67
CA SER A 22 50.61 28.32 -23.35
C SER A 22 49.34 29.08 -22.94
N ALA A 23 49.32 30.39 -23.21
CA ALA A 23 48.12 31.19 -22.95
C ALA A 23 46.91 30.64 -23.71
N GLU A 24 47.07 30.32 -25.00
CA GLU A 24 46.02 29.78 -25.85
C GLU A 24 45.52 28.42 -25.34
N GLN A 25 46.43 27.55 -24.89
CA GLN A 25 46.05 26.24 -24.33
C GLN A 25 45.32 26.38 -23.01
N ALA A 26 45.78 27.27 -22.12
CA ALA A 26 45.18 27.48 -20.82
C ALA A 26 43.78 28.10 -20.91
N GLU A 27 43.60 29.06 -21.82
CA GLU A 27 42.31 29.70 -22.11
C GLU A 27 41.36 28.71 -22.78
N GLY A 28 41.80 28.00 -23.83
CA GLY A 28 40.98 27.00 -24.51
C GLY A 28 40.51 25.86 -23.59
N LEU A 29 41.37 25.41 -22.65
CA LEU A 29 40.96 24.42 -21.65
C LEU A 29 39.95 25.01 -20.66
N ALA A 30 40.17 26.23 -20.20
CA ALA A 30 39.28 26.89 -19.24
C ALA A 30 37.88 27.14 -19.82
N ASP A 31 37.81 27.51 -21.09
CA ASP A 31 36.55 27.69 -21.81
C ASP A 31 35.82 26.36 -21.99
N ALA A 32 36.51 25.31 -22.45
CA ALA A 32 35.91 23.97 -22.60
C ALA A 32 35.37 23.41 -21.27
N PHE A 33 36.08 23.62 -20.16
CA PHE A 33 35.59 23.23 -18.84
C PHE A 33 34.39 24.07 -18.38
N THR A 34 34.37 25.36 -18.71
CA THR A 34 33.24 26.24 -18.40
C THR A 34 31.97 25.79 -19.12
N GLU A 35 32.09 25.40 -20.39
CA GLU A 35 30.97 24.88 -21.18
C GLU A 35 30.41 23.57 -20.59
N LEU A 36 31.28 22.67 -20.10
CA LEU A 36 30.86 21.45 -19.39
C LEU A 36 30.10 21.75 -18.09
N PHE A 37 30.51 22.78 -17.33
CA PHE A 37 29.84 23.18 -16.08
C PHE A 37 28.56 23.99 -16.29
N GLN A 38 28.33 24.53 -17.49
CA GLN A 38 27.07 25.14 -17.89
C GLN A 38 26.01 24.12 -18.33
N GLY A 39 26.39 22.85 -18.53
CA GLY A 39 25.46 21.76 -18.80
C GLY A 39 24.57 21.41 -17.59
N ASP A 40 23.61 20.49 -17.79
CA ASP A 40 22.65 20.01 -16.79
C ASP A 40 23.32 19.18 -15.68
N ILE A 41 24.09 19.83 -14.81
CA ILE A 41 24.66 19.20 -13.63
C ILE A 41 23.65 19.29 -12.50
N ALA A 42 23.26 18.12 -11.97
CA ALA A 42 22.43 18.04 -10.78
C ALA A 42 23.08 18.83 -9.62
N THR A 43 22.32 19.78 -9.09
CA THR A 43 22.73 20.67 -8.01
C THR A 43 22.31 20.11 -6.65
N LYS A 44 22.81 20.73 -5.57
CA LYS A 44 22.32 20.45 -4.21
C LYS A 44 20.83 20.75 -4.06
N SER A 45 20.29 21.67 -4.87
CA SER A 45 18.86 21.99 -4.88
C SER A 45 18.05 20.80 -5.41
N ASP A 46 18.52 20.14 -6.46
CA ASP A 46 17.84 18.99 -7.06
C ASP A 46 17.83 17.80 -6.08
N ILE A 47 18.93 17.58 -5.37
CA ILE A 47 18.98 16.61 -4.27
C ILE A 47 18.00 16.99 -3.15
N GLY A 48 17.88 18.27 -2.82
CA GLY A 48 16.91 18.78 -1.86
C GLY A 48 15.47 18.51 -2.28
N SER A 49 15.15 18.72 -3.57
CA SER A 49 13.84 18.43 -4.16
C SER A 49 13.52 16.94 -4.04
N VAL A 50 14.43 16.07 -4.49
CA VAL A 50 14.25 14.61 -4.42
C VAL A 50 14.07 14.14 -2.98
N LYS A 51 14.80 14.71 -2.02
CA LYS A 51 14.58 14.40 -0.59
C LYS A 51 13.20 14.83 -0.12
N GLY A 52 12.72 16.00 -0.54
CA GLY A 52 11.37 16.47 -0.27
C GLY A 52 10.32 15.51 -0.84
N ASP A 53 10.49 15.09 -2.10
CA ASP A 53 9.59 14.16 -2.79
C ASP A 53 9.57 12.79 -2.09
N ILE A 54 10.72 12.30 -1.63
CA ILE A 54 10.82 11.04 -0.86
C ILE A 54 10.07 11.15 0.48
N GLU A 55 10.22 12.24 1.21
CA GLU A 55 9.49 12.43 2.46
C GLU A 55 7.97 12.58 2.24
N ALA A 56 7.56 13.28 1.19
CA ALA A 56 6.16 13.36 0.79
C ALA A 56 5.58 11.98 0.45
N LEU A 57 6.29 11.19 -0.35
CA LEU A 57 5.89 9.83 -0.72
C LEU A 57 5.83 8.91 0.51
N ARG A 58 6.79 9.04 1.43
CA ARG A 58 6.80 8.29 2.70
C ARG A 58 5.58 8.60 3.54
N LEU A 59 5.20 9.87 3.66
CA LEU A 59 4.01 10.29 4.40
C LEU A 59 2.72 9.79 3.75
N SER A 60 2.59 9.92 2.42
CA SER A 60 1.45 9.37 1.66
C SER A 60 1.31 7.87 1.88
N THR A 61 2.41 7.12 1.69
CA THR A 61 2.41 5.66 1.83
C THR A 61 2.00 5.24 3.25
N ARG A 62 2.43 5.97 4.28
CA ARG A 62 2.03 5.70 5.66
C ARG A 62 0.54 5.95 5.89
N ALA A 63 0.00 7.02 5.32
CA ALA A 63 -1.42 7.32 5.40
C ALA A 63 -2.26 6.24 4.69
N ASP A 64 -1.83 5.83 3.50
CA ASP A 64 -2.49 4.78 2.71
C ASP A 64 -2.51 3.43 3.45
N ILE A 65 -1.39 3.06 4.09
CA ILE A 65 -1.30 1.85 4.92
C ILE A 65 -2.27 1.90 6.09
N GLU A 66 -2.37 3.04 6.79
CA GLU A 66 -3.27 3.15 7.94
C GLU A 66 -4.75 3.12 7.50
N ALA A 67 -5.07 3.78 6.38
CA ALA A 67 -6.41 3.74 5.79
C ALA A 67 -6.79 2.31 5.37
N LEU A 68 -5.88 1.58 4.72
CA LEU A 68 -6.10 0.19 4.33
C LEU A 68 -6.32 -0.70 5.56
N LYS A 69 -5.50 -0.54 6.60
CA LYS A 69 -5.63 -1.29 7.86
C LYS A 69 -6.97 -1.03 8.54
N MET A 70 -7.45 0.22 8.54
CA MET A 70 -8.76 0.56 9.07
C MET A 70 -9.89 -0.09 8.25
N SER A 71 -9.82 -0.03 6.91
CA SER A 71 -10.78 -0.68 6.02
C SER A 71 -10.83 -2.18 6.27
N THR A 72 -9.68 -2.87 6.22
CA THR A 72 -9.60 -4.32 6.43
C THR A 72 -10.15 -4.73 7.79
N ARG A 73 -9.91 -3.95 8.85
CA ARG A 73 -10.46 -4.24 10.17
C ARG A 73 -11.99 -4.05 10.21
N SER A 74 -12.52 -3.06 9.49
CA SER A 74 -13.96 -2.86 9.35
C SER A 74 -14.59 -4.04 8.60
N ASP A 75 -14.02 -4.41 7.46
CA ASP A 75 -14.51 -5.50 6.61
C ASP A 75 -14.49 -6.84 7.36
N LEU A 76 -13.46 -7.08 8.18
CA LEU A 76 -13.39 -8.28 9.02
C LEU A 76 -14.51 -8.30 10.06
N ARG A 77 -14.77 -7.19 10.75
CA ARG A 77 -15.86 -7.10 11.73
C ARG A 77 -17.23 -7.30 11.09
N GLU A 78 -17.43 -6.75 9.88
CA GLU A 78 -18.67 -6.96 9.12
C GLU A 78 -18.82 -8.43 8.73
N ALA A 79 -17.75 -9.08 8.28
CA ALA A 79 -17.75 -10.49 7.95
C ALA A 79 -18.03 -11.37 9.18
N GLU A 80 -17.42 -11.07 10.33
CA GLU A 80 -17.69 -11.75 11.61
C GLU A 80 -19.16 -11.62 12.01
N ALA A 81 -19.71 -10.40 12.05
CA ALA A 81 -21.11 -10.16 12.39
C ALA A 81 -22.08 -10.88 11.42
N ARG A 82 -21.76 -10.89 10.12
CA ARG A 82 -22.54 -11.61 9.11
C ARG A 82 -22.49 -13.11 9.32
N LEU A 83 -21.35 -13.66 9.71
CA LEU A 83 -21.22 -15.09 10.01
C LEU A 83 -21.99 -15.47 11.27
N GLU A 84 -21.88 -14.69 12.35
CA GLU A 84 -22.67 -14.90 13.57
C GLU A 84 -24.18 -14.91 13.29
N ALA A 85 -24.66 -13.92 12.52
CA ALA A 85 -26.07 -13.85 12.13
C ALA A 85 -26.52 -15.08 11.31
N LYS A 86 -25.67 -15.56 10.38
CA LYS A 86 -25.97 -16.78 9.60
C LYS A 86 -25.96 -18.04 10.46
N ILE A 87 -25.08 -18.13 11.46
CA ILE A 87 -25.04 -19.24 12.41
C ILE A 87 -26.32 -19.28 13.22
N GLU A 88 -26.75 -18.14 13.79
CA GLU A 88 -27.99 -18.07 14.57
C GLU A 88 -29.22 -18.37 13.70
N ALA A 89 -29.27 -17.86 12.46
CA ALA A 89 -30.34 -18.20 11.52
C ALA A 89 -30.37 -19.70 11.20
N THR A 90 -29.21 -20.31 10.92
CA THR A 90 -29.11 -21.76 10.64
C THR A 90 -29.51 -22.58 11.86
N LYS A 91 -29.11 -22.16 13.07
CA LYS A 91 -29.50 -22.82 14.32
C LYS A 91 -31.02 -22.75 14.54
N ALA A 92 -31.62 -21.59 14.30
CA ALA A 92 -33.08 -21.43 14.39
C ALA A 92 -33.81 -22.31 13.36
N ASP A 93 -33.32 -22.39 12.13
CA ASP A 93 -33.87 -23.26 11.11
C ASP A 93 -33.75 -24.73 11.49
N ILE A 94 -32.59 -25.17 11.99
CA ILE A 94 -32.40 -26.54 12.49
C ILE A 94 -33.41 -26.85 13.59
N ILE A 95 -33.56 -25.97 14.58
CA ILE A 95 -34.53 -26.16 15.68
C ILE A 95 -35.96 -26.24 15.14
N LYS A 96 -36.34 -25.36 14.21
CA LYS A 96 -37.66 -25.37 13.57
C LYS A 96 -37.92 -26.70 12.86
N TRP A 97 -36.97 -27.20 12.08
CA TRP A 97 -37.09 -28.49 11.40
C TRP A 97 -37.13 -29.66 12.38
N MET A 98 -36.35 -29.64 13.46
CA MET A 98 -36.38 -30.66 14.51
C MET A 98 -37.76 -30.76 15.18
N PHE A 99 -38.39 -29.64 15.52
CA PHE A 99 -39.75 -29.67 16.08
C PHE A 99 -40.78 -30.19 15.08
N GLY A 100 -40.64 -29.82 13.80
CA GLY A 100 -41.49 -30.33 12.73
C GLY A 100 -41.39 -31.85 12.58
N THR A 101 -40.18 -32.40 12.55
CA THR A 101 -39.96 -33.86 12.40
C THR A 101 -40.37 -34.63 13.63
N ILE A 102 -40.04 -34.16 14.84
CA ILE A 102 -40.47 -34.81 16.10
C ILE A 102 -41.99 -34.83 16.19
N GLY A 103 -42.65 -33.69 15.96
CA GLY A 103 -44.11 -33.60 16.00
C GLY A 103 -44.77 -34.53 14.98
N PHE A 104 -44.25 -34.58 13.75
CA PHE A 104 -44.73 -35.50 12.72
C PHE A 104 -44.54 -36.97 13.11
N GLN A 105 -43.36 -37.34 13.62
CA GLN A 105 -43.08 -38.69 14.10
C GLN A 105 -44.03 -39.10 15.25
N THR A 106 -44.30 -38.21 16.20
CA THR A 106 -45.26 -38.45 17.29
C THR A 106 -46.66 -38.74 16.75
N LEU A 107 -47.13 -37.98 15.77
CA LEU A 107 -48.44 -38.20 15.14
C LEU A 107 -48.52 -39.57 14.43
N ILE A 108 -47.45 -39.97 13.72
CA ILE A 108 -47.38 -41.30 13.09
C ILE A 108 -47.51 -42.42 14.13
N ILE A 109 -46.74 -42.33 15.23
CA ILE A 109 -46.74 -43.33 16.30
C ILE A 109 -48.14 -43.44 16.93
N LEU A 110 -48.77 -42.31 17.26
CA LEU A 110 -50.14 -42.28 17.79
C LEU A 110 -51.14 -42.94 16.83
N GLY A 111 -51.06 -42.62 15.54
CA GLY A 111 -51.92 -43.23 14.52
C GLY A 111 -51.75 -44.75 14.44
N ALA A 112 -50.50 -45.24 14.48
CA ALA A 112 -50.19 -46.67 14.47
C ALA A 112 -50.74 -47.40 15.72
N VAL A 113 -50.58 -46.81 16.90
CA VAL A 113 -51.11 -47.38 18.16
C VAL A 113 -52.64 -47.48 18.12
N ILE A 114 -53.33 -46.45 17.64
CA ILE A 114 -54.80 -46.47 17.50
C ILE A 114 -55.24 -47.55 16.50
N ALA A 115 -54.54 -47.68 15.37
CA ALA A 115 -54.83 -48.71 14.39
C ALA A 115 -54.67 -50.13 14.97
N LEU A 116 -53.58 -50.38 15.70
CA LEU A 116 -53.34 -51.66 16.38
C LEU A 116 -54.42 -51.95 17.44
N ALA A 117 -54.81 -50.96 18.24
CA ALA A 117 -55.85 -51.12 19.26
C ALA A 117 -57.22 -51.49 18.67
N ARG A 118 -57.52 -51.04 17.43
CA ARG A 118 -58.75 -51.44 16.71
C ARG A 118 -58.68 -52.84 16.13
N ILE A 119 -57.50 -53.36 15.81
CA ILE A 119 -57.34 -54.70 15.25
C ILE A 119 -57.43 -55.78 16.34
N ILE A 120 -56.99 -55.46 17.55
CA ILE A 120 -56.97 -56.41 18.69
C ILE A 120 -58.33 -56.50 19.41
N ARG A 121 -59.23 -55.54 19.20
CA ARG A 121 -60.55 -55.47 19.83
C ARG A 121 -61.63 -56.00 18.90
#